data_AF-A0A9N9EFV4-F1
#
_entry.id   AF-A0A9N9EFV4-F1
#
_cell.length_a   1.000
_cell.length_b   1.000
_cell.length_c   1.000
_cell.angle_alpha   90.00
_cell.angle_beta   90.00
_cell.angle_gamma   90.00
#
_symmetry.space_group_name_H-M   'P 1'
#
loop_
_entity.id
_entity.type
_entity.pdbx_description
1 polymer ?
#
loop_
_entity_poly.entity_id
_entity_poly.type
_entity_poly.pdbx_seq_one_letter_code
_entity_poly.pdbx_strand_id
1 'polypeptide(L)'
;PKGISIRPATEMELLHAIVCILEALVAMNRGKHPIFHRDIRWPNIVRIHEPLKWILIDWDDACGIPSQAAYHLSAANHAPEVFQDGHRADVDMWGVGNLICEASQFLLNISPDVTAAGEWMKITPRPTAKVALEKIQEIQASLVGNRKKFMKDQEWQSKQL
;
A
#
# COMPACT_ATOMS: atom_id res chain seq x y z
N PRO A 1 9.29 -18.15 6.57
CA PRO A 1 7.91 -18.27 6.04
C PRO A 1 7.93 -18.64 4.57
N LYS A 2 7.07 -19.57 4.11
CA LYS A 2 6.88 -19.82 2.68
C LYS A 2 5.81 -18.86 2.17
N GLY A 3 6.20 -17.95 1.31
CA GLY A 3 5.28 -17.00 0.68
C GLY A 3 5.30 -17.15 -0.83
N ILE A 4 4.23 -16.71 -1.49
CA ILE A 4 4.09 -16.73 -2.94
C ILE A 4 4.04 -15.29 -3.43
N SER A 5 4.81 -14.97 -4.47
CA SER A 5 4.70 -13.71 -5.20
C SER A 5 3.42 -13.79 -6.04
N ILE A 6 2.37 -13.13 -5.55
CA ILE A 6 1.05 -13.09 -6.19
C ILE A 6 0.50 -11.67 -6.06
N ARG A 7 -0.18 -11.21 -7.10
CA ARG A 7 -0.90 -9.92 -7.07
C ARG A 7 -2.26 -10.08 -6.38
N PRO A 8 -2.80 -9.04 -5.72
CA PRO A 8 -4.15 -9.09 -5.17
C PRO A 8 -5.17 -9.36 -6.29
N ALA A 9 -6.16 -10.21 -6.03
CA ALA A 9 -7.22 -10.55 -6.98
C ALA A 9 -8.51 -9.74 -6.77
N THR A 10 -8.62 -9.05 -5.63
CA THR A 10 -9.78 -8.21 -5.30
C THR A 10 -9.34 -6.90 -4.67
N GLU A 11 -10.21 -5.87 -4.71
CA GLU A 11 -9.98 -4.61 -3.99
C GLU A 11 -9.70 -4.83 -2.49
N MET A 12 -10.40 -5.78 -1.86
CA MET A 12 -10.19 -6.08 -0.45
C MET A 12 -8.83 -6.74 -0.19
N GLU A 13 -8.36 -7.61 -1.08
CA GLU A 13 -7.00 -8.16 -0.99
C GLU A 13 -5.93 -7.10 -1.20
N LEU A 14 -6.16 -6.15 -2.12
CA LEU A 14 -5.30 -4.98 -2.31
C LEU A 14 -5.22 -4.16 -1.02
N LEU A 15 -6.36 -3.81 -0.43
CA LEU A 15 -6.40 -3.06 0.82
C LEU A 15 -5.69 -3.79 1.96
N HIS A 16 -5.85 -5.11 2.10
CA HIS A 16 -5.08 -5.88 3.08
C HIS A 16 -3.57 -5.83 2.84
N ALA A 17 -3.13 -5.86 1.58
CA ALA A 17 -1.72 -5.73 1.24
C ALA A 17 -1.18 -4.35 1.61
N ILE A 18 -1.89 -3.29 1.20
CA ILE A 18 -1.52 -1.90 1.46
C ILE A 18 -1.51 -1.59 2.96
N VAL A 19 -2.51 -2.05 3.72
CA VAL A 19 -2.53 -1.92 5.19
C VAL A 19 -1.28 -2.54 5.80
N CYS A 20 -0.93 -3.77 5.40
CA CYS A 20 0.25 -4.43 5.96
C CYS A 20 1.56 -3.69 5.63
N ILE A 21 1.70 -3.20 4.40
CA ILE A 21 2.87 -2.42 3.97
C ILE A 21 2.96 -1.13 4.80
N LEU A 22 1.85 -0.41 4.93
CA LEU A 22 1.79 0.83 5.72
C LEU A 22 2.07 0.59 7.20
N GLU A 23 1.60 -0.52 7.79
CA GLU A 23 1.95 -0.91 9.16
C GLU A 23 3.46 -1.13 9.32
N ALA A 24 4.11 -1.81 8.37
CA ALA A 24 5.55 -1.99 8.37
C ALA A 24 6.29 -0.65 8.26
N LEU A 25 5.89 0.22 7.34
CA LEU A 25 6.48 1.55 7.19
C LEU A 25 6.27 2.42 8.44
N VAL A 26 5.08 2.39 9.04
CA VAL A 26 4.80 3.05 10.31
C VAL A 26 5.73 2.55 11.41
N ALA A 27 6.06 1.26 11.47
CA ALA A 27 7.00 0.72 12.44
C ALA A 27 8.44 1.20 12.16
N MET A 28 8.86 1.18 10.90
CA MET A 28 10.24 1.46 10.48
C MET A 28 10.57 2.96 10.44
N ASN A 29 9.59 3.82 10.21
CA ASN A 29 9.78 5.28 10.25
C ASN A 29 9.73 5.86 11.67
N ARG A 30 9.57 5.05 12.73
CA ARG A 30 9.52 5.51 14.12
C ARG A 30 10.92 5.78 14.69
N GLY A 31 10.95 6.67 15.68
CA GLY A 31 12.14 6.89 16.51
C GLY A 31 13.17 7.82 15.88
N LYS A 32 14.39 7.78 16.43
CA LYS A 32 15.50 8.68 16.05
C LYS A 32 16.23 8.23 14.78
N HIS A 33 16.09 6.97 14.39
CA HIS A 33 16.77 6.35 13.25
C HIS A 33 15.73 5.72 12.33
N PRO A 34 14.92 6.53 11.63
CA PRO A 34 13.93 6.00 10.71
C PRO A 34 14.63 5.28 9.56
N ILE A 35 14.02 4.18 9.13
CA ILE A 35 14.46 3.40 7.97
C ILE A 35 13.44 3.59 6.85
N PHE A 36 13.94 3.79 5.63
CA PHE A 36 13.18 3.91 4.40
C PHE A 36 13.49 2.69 3.53
N HIS A 37 12.49 2.06 2.94
CA HIS A 37 12.66 0.83 2.15
C HIS A 37 13.26 1.10 0.76
N ARG A 38 12.89 2.23 0.14
CA ARG A 38 13.25 2.69 -1.20
C ARG A 38 12.74 1.85 -2.37
N ASP A 39 12.59 0.52 -2.25
CA ASP A 39 12.10 -0.35 -3.34
C ASP A 39 10.69 -0.94 -3.06
N ILE A 40 9.67 -0.08 -2.85
CA ILE A 40 8.28 -0.55 -2.66
C ILE A 40 7.64 -0.87 -4.01
N ARG A 41 7.51 -2.17 -4.32
CA ARG A 41 6.94 -2.67 -5.59
C ARG A 41 6.41 -4.09 -5.46
N TRP A 42 5.52 -4.50 -6.37
CA TRP A 42 4.86 -5.83 -6.32
C TRP A 42 5.81 -7.02 -6.16
N PRO A 43 6.99 -7.08 -6.81
CA PRO A 43 7.96 -8.16 -6.56
C PRO A 43 8.37 -8.32 -5.09
N ASN A 44 8.34 -7.24 -4.31
CA ASN A 44 8.75 -7.19 -2.92
C ASN A 44 7.57 -7.35 -1.95
N ILE A 45 6.37 -7.64 -2.47
CA ILE A 45 5.16 -7.90 -1.69
C ILE A 45 4.79 -9.38 -1.83
N VAL A 46 4.79 -10.10 -0.72
CA VAL A 46 4.58 -11.55 -0.71
C VAL A 46 3.37 -11.92 0.13
N ARG A 47 2.55 -12.85 -0.36
CA ARG A 47 1.44 -13.44 0.40
C ARG A 47 1.87 -14.72 1.09
N ILE A 48 1.78 -14.74 2.41
CA ILE A 48 1.95 -15.93 3.24
C ILE A 48 0.61 -16.69 3.27
N HIS A 49 0.66 -18.02 3.20
CA HIS A 49 -0.55 -18.86 3.22
C HIS A 49 -1.10 -19.05 4.65
N GLU A 50 -0.23 -19.15 5.64
CA GLU A 50 -0.60 -19.43 7.03
C GLU A 50 0.26 -18.60 8.00
N PRO A 51 -0.28 -17.53 8.61
CA PRO A 51 -1.60 -16.94 8.37
C PRO A 51 -1.69 -16.30 6.97
N LEU A 52 -2.92 -16.14 6.45
CA LEU A 52 -3.20 -15.36 5.24
C LEU A 52 -2.86 -13.89 5.49
N LYS A 53 -1.61 -13.52 5.24
CA LYS A 53 -1.08 -12.18 5.48
C LYS A 53 -0.13 -11.79 4.35
N TRP A 54 -0.15 -10.50 4.00
CA TRP A 54 0.84 -9.90 3.12
C TRP A 54 2.09 -9.53 3.93
N ILE A 55 3.26 -9.48 3.31
CA ILE A 55 4.47 -8.96 3.94
C ILE A 55 5.29 -8.17 2.91
N LEU A 56 5.97 -7.13 3.41
CA LEU A 56 7.00 -6.42 2.68
C LEU A 56 8.36 -7.11 2.93
N ILE A 57 9.04 -7.47 1.86
CA ILE A 57 10.36 -8.13 1.89
C ILE A 57 11.38 -7.30 1.10
N ASP A 58 12.62 -7.80 1.04
CA ASP A 58 13.70 -7.23 0.22
C ASP A 58 14.18 -5.84 0.69
N TRP A 59 14.72 -5.82 1.91
CA TRP A 59 15.23 -4.62 2.57
C TRP A 59 16.70 -4.31 2.21
N ASP A 60 17.26 -4.96 1.19
CA ASP A 60 18.66 -4.78 0.79
C ASP A 60 18.92 -3.34 0.32
N ASP A 61 17.88 -2.71 -0.20
CA ASP A 61 17.87 -1.31 -0.58
C ASP A 61 17.43 -0.36 0.53
N ALA A 62 17.23 -0.81 1.76
CA ALA A 62 16.80 0.09 2.83
C ALA A 62 17.92 1.04 3.27
N CYS A 63 17.55 2.27 3.65
CA CYS A 63 18.50 3.25 4.20
C CYS A 63 17.93 4.06 5.37
N GLY A 64 18.82 4.67 6.16
CA GLY A 64 18.46 5.62 7.20
C GLY A 64 18.76 7.07 6.82
N ILE A 65 18.87 7.94 7.83
CA ILE A 65 19.32 9.33 7.67
C ILE A 65 20.80 9.43 8.11
N PRO A 66 21.68 10.09 7.33
CA PRO A 66 21.43 10.66 6.00
C PRO A 66 21.29 9.58 4.93
N SER A 67 20.37 9.79 3.99
CA SER A 67 20.14 8.92 2.84
C SER A 67 21.00 9.39 1.65
N GLN A 68 21.40 8.42 0.82
CA GLN A 68 22.13 8.66 -0.43
C GLN A 68 21.26 8.25 -1.62
N ALA A 69 21.44 8.96 -2.75
CA ALA A 69 20.79 8.66 -4.01
C ALA A 69 21.00 7.19 -4.44
N ALA A 70 19.93 6.53 -4.88
CA ALA A 70 19.93 5.14 -5.31
C ALA A 70 19.88 5.01 -6.85
N TYR A 71 21.00 5.28 -7.53
CA TYR A 71 21.07 5.32 -9.00
C TYR A 71 20.88 3.97 -9.70
N HIS A 72 20.97 2.86 -8.97
CA HIS A 72 20.73 1.52 -9.51
C HIS A 72 19.23 1.17 -9.60
N LEU A 73 18.37 1.95 -8.95
CA LEU A 73 16.91 1.82 -9.06
C LEU A 73 16.40 2.38 -10.40
N SER A 74 15.20 1.98 -10.80
CA SER A 74 14.62 2.40 -12.07
C SER A 74 13.65 3.57 -11.91
N ALA A 75 13.87 4.65 -12.67
CA ALA A 75 12.98 5.81 -12.68
C ALA A 75 11.57 5.50 -13.20
N ALA A 76 11.35 4.37 -13.85
CA ALA A 76 10.04 3.96 -14.35
C ALA A 76 9.08 3.53 -13.23
N ASN A 77 9.60 3.09 -12.09
CA ASN A 77 8.82 2.52 -10.99
C ASN A 77 9.24 3.04 -9.60
N HIS A 78 9.93 4.19 -9.55
CA HIS A 78 10.39 4.80 -8.30
C HIS A 78 10.11 6.31 -8.26
N ALA A 79 10.04 6.83 -7.03
CA ALA A 79 9.91 8.26 -6.77
C ALA A 79 11.12 9.03 -7.34
N PRO A 80 10.92 10.19 -7.99
CA PRO A 80 12.04 11.00 -8.51
C PRO A 80 13.07 11.40 -7.45
N GLU A 81 12.63 11.53 -6.19
CA GLU A 81 13.48 11.97 -5.08
C GLU A 81 14.43 10.86 -4.59
N VAL A 82 14.17 9.58 -4.90
CA VAL A 82 15.08 8.47 -4.51
C VAL A 82 16.46 8.60 -5.17
N PHE A 83 16.55 9.34 -6.28
CA PHE A 83 17.77 9.64 -7.02
C PHE A 83 18.50 10.90 -6.51
N GLN A 84 18.09 11.43 -5.37
CA GLN A 84 18.66 12.61 -4.74
C GLN A 84 19.10 12.26 -3.31
N ASP A 85 20.21 12.82 -2.86
CA ASP A 85 20.64 12.70 -1.46
C ASP A 85 19.65 13.39 -0.52
N GLY A 86 19.51 12.88 0.70
CA GLY A 86 18.65 13.49 1.72
C GLY A 86 17.15 13.28 1.54
N HIS A 87 16.73 12.39 0.63
CA HIS A 87 15.32 11.94 0.57
C HIS A 87 14.89 11.23 1.86
N ARG A 88 13.58 11.14 2.10
CA ARG A 88 13.05 10.59 3.36
C ARG A 88 12.00 9.52 3.06
N ALA A 89 11.10 9.28 4.02
CA ALA A 89 10.02 8.30 3.89
C ALA A 89 9.02 8.62 2.75
N ASP A 90 9.08 9.81 2.17
CA ASP A 90 8.24 10.22 1.05
C ASP A 90 8.46 9.38 -0.21
N VAL A 91 9.65 8.80 -0.41
CA VAL A 91 9.91 7.87 -1.52
C VAL A 91 9.14 6.56 -1.36
N ASP A 92 9.03 6.05 -0.13
CA ASP A 92 8.24 4.84 0.16
C ASP A 92 6.75 5.10 -0.08
N MET A 93 6.27 6.29 0.29
CA MET A 93 4.87 6.68 0.12
C MET A 93 4.48 6.80 -1.35
N TRP A 94 5.37 7.32 -2.19
CA TRP A 94 5.17 7.29 -3.64
C TRP A 94 5.05 5.84 -4.14
N GLY A 95 5.92 4.94 -3.67
CA GLY A 95 5.89 3.53 -4.03
C GLY A 95 4.58 2.84 -3.62
N VAL A 96 4.07 3.12 -2.41
CA VAL A 96 2.74 2.63 -1.97
C VAL A 96 1.63 3.15 -2.89
N GLY A 97 1.64 4.44 -3.23
CA GLY A 97 0.68 5.00 -4.17
C GLY A 97 0.79 4.34 -5.55
N ASN A 98 2.01 4.07 -6.03
CA ASN A 98 2.24 3.41 -7.29
C ASN A 98 1.70 1.97 -7.32
N LEU A 99 1.82 1.21 -6.23
CA LEU A 99 1.19 -0.12 -6.11
C LEU A 99 -0.33 -0.06 -6.36
N ILE A 100 -1.01 0.94 -5.79
CA ILE A 100 -2.46 1.14 -5.96
C ILE A 100 -2.79 1.53 -7.40
N CYS A 101 -2.05 2.48 -7.98
CA CYS A 101 -2.23 2.90 -9.37
C CYS A 101 -1.93 1.79 -10.39
N GLU A 102 -0.99 0.89 -10.10
CA GLU A 102 -0.75 -0.29 -10.95
C GLU A 102 -1.87 -1.32 -10.77
N ALA A 103 -2.41 -1.49 -9.56
CA ALA A 103 -3.50 -2.40 -9.30
C ALA A 103 -4.78 -2.03 -10.04
N SER A 104 -5.07 -0.74 -10.23
CA SER A 104 -6.23 -0.29 -11.01
C SER A 104 -6.16 -0.68 -12.49
N GLN A 105 -4.99 -1.06 -13.00
CA GLN A 105 -4.82 -1.51 -14.40
C GLN A 105 -5.21 -2.99 -14.60
N PHE A 106 -5.18 -3.81 -13.54
CA PHE A 106 -5.49 -5.24 -13.63
C PHE A 106 -6.67 -5.68 -12.76
N LEU A 107 -7.15 -4.85 -11.83
CA LEU A 107 -8.39 -5.07 -11.08
C LEU A 107 -9.55 -4.33 -11.74
N LEU A 108 -10.58 -5.07 -12.17
CA LEU A 108 -11.73 -4.50 -12.90
C LEU A 108 -12.64 -3.61 -12.04
N ASN A 109 -12.71 -3.86 -10.73
CA ASN A 109 -13.69 -3.23 -9.83
C ASN A 109 -13.01 -2.58 -8.63
N ILE A 110 -12.07 -1.67 -8.88
CA ILE A 110 -11.49 -0.81 -7.84
C ILE A 110 -12.34 0.45 -7.68
N SER A 111 -12.64 0.82 -6.44
CA SER A 111 -13.43 2.02 -6.18
C SER A 111 -12.64 3.30 -6.47
N PRO A 112 -13.34 4.40 -6.80
CA PRO A 112 -12.71 5.71 -6.98
C PRO A 112 -11.94 6.17 -5.74
N ASP A 113 -12.43 5.87 -4.53
CA ASP A 113 -11.79 6.25 -3.27
C ASP A 113 -10.41 5.60 -3.11
N VAL A 114 -10.29 4.31 -3.46
CA VAL A 114 -9.00 3.60 -3.44
C VAL A 114 -8.05 4.20 -4.47
N THR A 115 -8.51 4.43 -5.69
CA THR A 115 -7.67 5.02 -6.76
C THR A 115 -7.20 6.43 -6.38
N ALA A 116 -8.10 7.25 -5.83
CA ALA A 116 -7.78 8.59 -5.35
C ALA A 116 -6.77 8.58 -4.20
N ALA A 117 -6.84 7.58 -3.30
CA ALA A 117 -5.84 7.41 -2.25
C ALA A 117 -4.45 7.08 -2.83
N GLY A 118 -4.38 6.26 -3.88
CA GLY A 118 -3.13 5.97 -4.58
C GLY A 118 -2.48 7.23 -5.19
N GLU A 119 -3.26 8.03 -5.91
CA GLU A 119 -2.76 9.29 -6.49
C GLU A 119 -2.35 10.29 -5.42
N TRP A 120 -3.13 10.43 -4.36
CA TRP A 120 -2.82 11.30 -3.23
C TRP A 120 -1.48 10.96 -2.56
N MET A 121 -1.13 9.67 -2.44
CA MET A 121 0.15 9.26 -1.87
C MET A 121 1.35 9.58 -2.78
N LYS A 122 1.14 9.87 -4.07
CA LYS A 122 2.19 10.22 -5.03
C LYS A 122 2.44 11.74 -5.12
N ILE A 123 1.43 12.56 -4.80
CA ILE A 123 1.47 14.03 -4.90
C ILE A 123 2.20 14.66 -3.72
N THR A 124 3.05 15.67 -3.99
CA THR A 124 3.79 16.42 -2.96
C THR A 124 2.95 17.59 -2.41
N PRO A 125 2.94 17.83 -1.09
CA PRO A 125 3.57 17.03 -0.04
C PRO A 125 2.84 15.71 0.19
N ARG A 126 3.62 14.61 0.29
CA ARG A 126 3.07 13.27 0.50
C ARG A 126 2.67 13.05 1.96
N PRO A 127 1.63 12.24 2.24
CA PRO A 127 1.26 11.89 3.61
C PRO A 127 2.34 11.06 4.29
N THR A 128 2.35 11.04 5.62
CA THR A 128 3.14 10.04 6.36
C THR A 128 2.48 8.66 6.25
N ALA A 129 3.25 7.60 6.45
CA ALA A 129 2.72 6.23 6.48
C ALA A 129 1.56 6.06 7.48
N LYS A 130 1.59 6.79 8.60
CA LYS A 130 0.51 6.78 9.60
C LYS A 130 -0.79 7.37 9.06
N VAL A 131 -0.71 8.56 8.46
CA VAL A 131 -1.89 9.25 7.92
C VAL A 131 -2.46 8.47 6.72
N ALA A 132 -1.60 7.88 5.90
CA ALA A 132 -2.02 6.98 4.82
C ALA A 132 -2.69 5.71 5.36
N LEU A 133 -2.16 5.11 6.44
CA LEU A 133 -2.74 3.92 7.07
C LEU A 133 -4.16 4.21 7.56
N GLU A 134 -4.35 5.32 8.28
CA GLU A 134 -5.66 5.76 8.77
C GLU A 134 -6.65 5.91 7.61
N LYS A 135 -6.24 6.59 6.53
CA LYS A 135 -7.09 6.78 5.34
C LYS A 135 -7.49 5.46 4.67
N ILE A 136 -6.55 4.52 4.51
CA ILE A 136 -6.83 3.21 3.90
C ILE A 136 -7.75 2.37 4.79
N GLN A 137 -7.57 2.42 6.12
CA GLN A 137 -8.45 1.75 7.07
C GLN A 137 -9.88 2.31 7.06
N GLU A 138 -10.05 3.63 6.89
CA GLU A 138 -11.38 4.26 6.72
C GLU A 138 -12.09 3.78 5.44
N ILE A 139 -11.36 3.71 4.33
CA ILE A 139 -11.90 3.20 3.05
C ILE A 139 -12.31 1.73 3.21
N GLN A 140 -11.45 0.92 3.83
CA GLN A 140 -11.72 -0.48 4.09
C GLN A 140 -12.96 -0.69 4.97
N ALA A 141 -13.09 0.08 6.06
CA ALA A 141 -14.26 0.03 6.94
C ALA A 141 -15.55 0.40 6.21
N SER A 142 -15.50 1.44 5.37
CA SER A 142 -16.63 1.87 4.54
C SER A 142 -17.10 0.78 3.58
N LEU A 143 -16.16 0.10 2.91
CA LEU A 143 -16.47 -1.01 1.99
C LEU A 143 -17.13 -2.19 2.70
N VAL A 144 -16.64 -2.55 3.89
CA VAL A 144 -17.23 -3.63 4.70
C VAL A 144 -18.64 -3.24 5.18
N GLY A 145 -18.83 -1.99 5.61
CA GLY A 145 -20.14 -1.46 6.01
C GLY A 145 -21.16 -1.51 4.88
N ASN A 146 -20.77 -1.03 3.69
CA ASN A 146 -21.60 -1.03 2.50
C ASN A 146 -22.01 -2.45 2.08
N ARG A 147 -21.08 -3.41 2.11
CA ARG A 147 -21.37 -4.82 1.80
C ARG A 147 -22.36 -5.44 2.78
N LYS A 148 -22.21 -5.19 4.08
CA LYS A 148 -23.15 -5.69 5.10
C LYS A 148 -24.55 -5.11 4.93
N LYS A 149 -24.65 -3.82 4.59
CA LYS A 149 -25.94 -3.17 4.31
C LYS A 149 -26.61 -3.79 3.09
N PHE A 150 -25.88 -3.95 1.98
CA PHE A 150 -26.39 -4.57 0.76
C PHE A 150 -26.94 -5.98 1.00
N MET A 151 -26.21 -6.83 1.74
CA MET A 151 -26.66 -8.19 2.06
C MET A 151 -27.96 -8.19 2.90
N LYS A 152 -28.09 -7.28 3.86
CA LYS A 152 -29.32 -7.13 4.67
C LYS A 152 -30.51 -6.69 3.82
N ASP A 153 -30.30 -5.75 2.91
CA ASP A 153 -31.36 -5.24 2.03
C ASP A 153 -31.87 -6.36 1.10
N GLN A 154 -30.98 -7.20 0.56
CA GLN A 154 -31.37 -8.38 -0.23
C GLN A 154 -32.15 -9.42 0.58
N GLU A 155 -31.71 -9.69 1.81
CA GLU A 155 -32.42 -10.61 2.71
C GLU A 155 -33.82 -10.09 3.04
N TRP A 156 -33.98 -8.79 3.30
CA TRP A 156 -35.28 -8.18 3.55
C TRP A 156 -36.20 -8.29 2.32
N GLN A 157 -35.70 -8.01 1.12
CA GLN A 157 -36.47 -8.13 -0.13
C GLN A 157 -36.94 -9.57 -0.39
N SER A 158 -36.10 -10.57 -0.11
CA SER A 158 -36.46 -12.00 -0.27
C SER A 158 -37.56 -12.48 0.68
N LYS A 159 -37.80 -11.77 1.80
CA LYS A 159 -38.86 -12.08 2.77
C LYS A 159 -40.19 -11.37 2.48
N GLN A 160 -40.22 -10.49 1.47
CA GLN A 160 -41.42 -9.76 1.04
C GLN A 160 -42.07 -10.38 -0.22
N LEU A 161 -41.46 -11.42 -0.79
CA LEU A 161 -41.94 -12.24 -1.90
C LEU A 161 -42.36 -13.62 -1.39
#